data_AF-A0A957PEL7-F1
#
_entry.id   AF-A0A957PEL7-F1
#
_cell.length_a   1.000
_cell.length_b   1.000
_cell.length_c   1.000
_cell.angle_alpha   90.00
_cell.angle_beta   90.00
_cell.angle_gamma   90.00
#
_symmetry.space_group_name_H-M   'P 1'
#
loop_
_entity.id
_entity.type
_entity.pdbx_description
1 polymer ?
#
loop_
_entity_poly.entity_id
_entity_poly.type
_entity_poly.pdbx_seq_one_letter_code
_entity_poly.pdbx_strand_id
1 'polypeptide(L)'
;AEPLAVGQDFSRLYERAATSCAPEQMLHLCFIDRVAYALQSAYKDQFEADIQRVTLADTPLIFARSAAAWQTHPANYYAVEQMIVQAGELLLGQALDFAWCHLVLSAAQLRTVLPKLQSPNIDIVAEFVIHLRHQIQTIDVDWLAWEDPFVYQRDPQQLQQERASSLAETQKRFNYAVPMLQHLLAASRIE
;
A
#
# COMPACT_ATOMS: atom_id res chain seq x y z
N ALA A 1 -6.47 -3.81 27.76
CA ALA A 1 -6.62 -2.63 26.90
C ALA A 1 -7.43 -3.08 25.68
N GLU A 2 -8.44 -2.32 25.26
CA GLU A 2 -9.09 -2.60 23.98
C GLU A 2 -8.05 -2.48 22.86
N PRO A 3 -8.08 -3.37 21.85
CA PRO A 3 -7.20 -3.24 20.70
C PRO A 3 -7.44 -1.89 20.04
N LEU A 4 -6.35 -1.18 19.71
CA LEU A 4 -6.42 0.10 19.03
C LEU A 4 -6.99 -0.11 17.63
N ALA A 5 -7.63 0.93 17.08
CA ALA A 5 -8.01 0.90 15.67
C ALA A 5 -6.75 0.83 14.81
N VAL A 6 -6.76 0.04 13.74
CA VAL A 6 -5.55 -0.33 12.99
C VAL A 6 -4.74 0.88 12.49
N GLY A 7 -5.39 1.98 12.11
CA GLY A 7 -4.70 3.22 11.71
C GLY A 7 -3.95 3.89 12.85
N GLN A 8 -4.41 3.76 14.09
CA GLN A 8 -3.69 4.25 15.27
C GLN A 8 -2.43 3.42 15.56
N ASP A 9 -2.48 2.10 15.33
CA ASP A 9 -1.29 1.24 15.42
C ASP A 9 -0.26 1.62 14.36
N PHE A 10 -0.70 1.86 13.12
CA PHE A 10 0.15 2.40 12.05
C PHE A 10 0.80 3.72 12.46
N SER A 11 0.01 4.71 12.90
CA SER A 11 0.52 6.01 13.32
C SER A 11 1.57 5.91 14.42
N ARG A 12 1.35 5.09 15.45
CA ARG A 12 2.32 4.90 16.55
C ARG A 12 3.59 4.21 16.09
N LEU A 13 3.47 3.17 15.26
CA LEU A 13 4.62 2.46 14.69
C LEU A 13 5.48 3.43 13.87
N TYR A 14 4.84 4.21 13.02
CA TYR A 14 5.51 5.14 12.11
C TYR A 14 6.06 6.35 12.85
N GLU A 15 5.40 6.87 13.88
CA GLU A 15 5.95 7.90 14.75
C GLU A 15 7.23 7.42 15.46
N ARG A 16 7.21 6.19 15.98
CA ARG A 16 8.40 5.58 16.59
C ARG A 16 9.54 5.42 15.58
N ALA A 17 9.26 4.94 14.38
CA ALA A 17 10.26 4.80 13.33
C ALA A 17 10.83 6.17 12.92
N ALA A 18 9.95 7.14 12.67
CA ALA A 18 10.29 8.50 12.29
C ALA A 18 11.18 9.18 13.34
N THR A 19 10.91 8.99 14.63
CA THR A 19 11.68 9.63 15.71
C THR A 19 12.99 8.92 16.03
N SER A 20 13.08 7.61 15.78
CA SER A 20 14.27 6.81 16.12
C SER A 20 15.34 6.76 15.02
N CYS A 21 15.01 7.17 13.80
CA CYS A 21 15.91 7.12 12.65
C CYS A 21 16.55 8.47 12.31
N ALA A 22 17.71 8.48 11.65
CA ALA A 22 18.28 9.69 11.07
C ALA A 22 17.36 10.27 9.98
N PRO A 23 17.28 11.61 9.78
CA PRO A 23 16.40 12.22 8.79
C PRO A 23 16.48 11.60 7.38
N GLU A 24 17.68 11.28 6.93
CA GLU A 24 18.03 10.72 5.62
C GLU A 24 17.86 9.20 5.54
N GLN A 25 17.59 8.52 6.66
CA GLN A 25 17.36 7.08 6.69
C GLN A 25 16.10 6.75 5.87
N MET A 26 16.25 5.91 4.85
CA MET A 26 15.12 5.37 4.11
C MET A 26 14.36 4.35 4.94
N LEU A 27 13.03 4.44 4.92
CA LEU A 27 12.10 3.57 5.61
C LEU A 27 11.22 2.88 4.57
N HIS A 28 11.12 1.56 4.68
CA HIS A 28 10.25 0.72 3.84
C HIS A 28 8.99 0.39 4.64
N LEU A 29 7.91 1.12 4.39
CA LEU A 29 6.59 0.85 4.96
C LEU A 29 5.94 -0.25 4.11
N CYS A 30 5.86 -1.47 4.64
CA CYS A 30 5.37 -2.62 3.89
C CYS A 30 4.69 -3.64 4.82
N PHE A 31 3.81 -4.46 4.25
CA PHE A 31 3.25 -5.60 4.96
C PHE A 31 4.27 -6.74 5.01
N ILE A 32 4.47 -7.30 6.21
CA ILE A 32 5.52 -8.30 6.46
C ILE A 32 5.29 -9.63 5.72
N ASP A 33 4.03 -9.97 5.45
CA ASP A 33 3.65 -11.13 4.62
C ASP A 33 4.20 -10.97 3.19
N ARG A 34 4.04 -9.79 2.58
CA ARG A 34 4.58 -9.48 1.25
C ARG A 34 6.10 -9.59 1.19
N VAL A 35 6.79 -9.14 2.24
CA VAL A 35 8.25 -9.28 2.35
C VAL A 35 8.63 -10.75 2.46
N ALA A 36 7.94 -11.52 3.31
CA ALA A 36 8.20 -12.94 3.48
C ALA A 36 7.98 -13.72 2.17
N TYR A 37 6.91 -13.42 1.43
CA TYR A 37 6.62 -13.99 0.12
C TYR A 37 7.73 -13.71 -0.89
N ALA A 38 8.11 -12.45 -1.03
CA ALA A 38 9.13 -12.05 -1.99
C ALA A 38 10.46 -12.77 -1.69
N LEU A 39 10.85 -12.88 -0.42
CA LEU A 39 12.08 -13.55 -0.01
C LEU A 39 12.04 -15.08 -0.12
N GLN A 40 10.87 -15.71 -0.11
CA GLN A 40 10.72 -17.18 -0.15
C GLN A 40 10.31 -17.73 -1.52
N SER A 41 10.06 -16.86 -2.49
CA SER A 41 9.62 -17.24 -3.83
C SER A 41 10.73 -17.04 -4.87
N ALA A 42 10.39 -17.31 -6.14
CA ALA A 42 11.27 -17.04 -7.27
C ALA A 42 11.58 -15.53 -7.45
N TYR A 43 10.87 -14.65 -6.73
CA TYR A 43 11.05 -13.21 -6.79
C TYR A 43 12.20 -12.67 -5.94
N LYS A 44 12.83 -13.51 -5.10
CA LYS A 44 13.84 -13.09 -4.11
C LYS A 44 14.90 -12.15 -4.70
N ASP A 45 15.55 -12.56 -5.78
CA ASP A 45 16.67 -11.80 -6.36
C ASP A 45 16.19 -10.47 -6.97
N GLN A 46 15.01 -10.46 -7.57
CA GLN A 46 14.40 -9.23 -8.10
C GLN A 46 14.03 -8.27 -6.97
N PHE A 47 13.41 -8.78 -5.90
CA PHE A 47 13.07 -7.99 -4.71
C PHE A 47 14.34 -7.40 -4.07
N GLU A 48 15.37 -8.21 -3.83
CA GLU A 48 16.64 -7.74 -3.25
C GLU A 48 17.28 -6.64 -4.12
N ALA A 49 17.30 -6.83 -5.45
CA ALA A 49 17.82 -5.82 -6.38
C ALA A 49 16.98 -4.53 -6.36
N ASP A 50 15.65 -4.65 -6.34
CA ASP A 50 14.74 -3.50 -6.29
C ASP A 50 14.87 -2.72 -4.99
N ILE A 51 15.06 -3.38 -3.84
CA ILE A 51 15.29 -2.68 -2.57
C ILE A 51 16.67 -2.00 -2.56
N GLN A 52 17.72 -2.67 -3.04
CA GLN A 52 19.09 -2.14 -3.01
C GLN A 52 19.30 -0.96 -3.95
N ARG A 53 18.55 -0.86 -5.05
CA ARG A 53 18.69 0.24 -6.01
C ARG A 53 18.05 1.56 -5.55
N VAL A 54 17.12 1.52 -4.59
CA VAL A 54 16.44 2.74 -4.14
C VAL A 54 17.44 3.66 -3.45
N THR A 55 17.43 4.92 -3.85
CA THR A 55 18.20 5.99 -3.22
C THR A 55 17.28 7.05 -2.66
N LEU A 56 17.83 7.98 -1.86
CA LEU A 56 17.06 9.09 -1.31
C LEU A 56 16.40 9.95 -2.40
N ALA A 57 17.04 10.08 -3.57
CA ALA A 57 16.52 10.85 -4.70
C ALA A 57 15.27 10.21 -5.34
N ASP A 58 15.06 8.91 -5.13
CA ASP A 58 13.90 8.19 -5.63
C ASP A 58 12.68 8.32 -4.69
N THR A 59 12.85 8.88 -3.48
CA THR A 59 11.79 8.95 -2.47
C THR A 59 10.98 10.26 -2.50
N PRO A 60 9.64 10.22 -2.27
CA PRO A 60 8.85 9.04 -1.91
C PRO A 60 8.51 8.15 -3.11
N LEU A 61 8.59 6.84 -2.92
CA LEU A 61 8.41 5.82 -3.98
C LEU A 61 7.37 4.78 -3.56
N ILE A 62 6.40 4.51 -4.42
CA ILE A 62 5.56 3.31 -4.32
C ILE A 62 6.09 2.24 -5.26
N PHE A 63 6.31 1.04 -4.73
CA PHE A 63 6.34 -0.15 -5.57
C PHE A 63 4.90 -0.58 -5.83
N ALA A 64 4.43 -0.41 -7.06
CA ALA A 64 3.10 -0.73 -7.49
C ALA A 64 3.04 -2.14 -8.06
N ARG A 65 1.88 -2.80 -7.95
CA ARG A 65 1.66 -4.09 -8.60
C ARG A 65 1.66 -3.90 -10.11
N SER A 66 2.57 -4.58 -10.80
CA SER A 66 2.56 -4.63 -12.26
C SER A 66 1.28 -5.28 -12.80
N ALA A 67 1.04 -5.16 -14.10
CA ALA A 67 -0.03 -5.89 -14.76
C ALA A 67 0.09 -7.42 -14.58
N ALA A 68 1.31 -7.96 -14.58
CA ALA A 68 1.55 -9.39 -14.35
C ALA A 68 1.25 -9.79 -12.89
N ALA A 69 1.66 -8.97 -11.92
CA ALA A 69 1.29 -9.18 -10.51
C ALA A 69 -0.23 -9.15 -10.33
N TRP A 70 -0.93 -8.21 -10.97
CA TRP A 70 -2.39 -8.12 -10.87
C TRP A 70 -3.13 -9.33 -11.46
N GLN A 71 -2.62 -9.96 -12.52
CA GLN A 71 -3.21 -11.17 -13.09
C GLN A 71 -3.24 -12.35 -12.12
N THR A 72 -2.34 -12.37 -11.14
CA THR A 72 -2.32 -13.43 -10.12
C THR A 72 -3.34 -13.19 -9.00
N HIS A 73 -3.89 -11.97 -8.85
CA HIS A 73 -4.83 -11.64 -7.79
C HIS A 73 -6.26 -12.11 -8.08
N PRO A 74 -7.11 -12.24 -7.05
CA PRO A 74 -8.56 -12.33 -7.23
C PRO A 74 -9.09 -11.15 -8.04
N ALA A 75 -9.89 -11.41 -9.07
CA ALA A 75 -10.37 -10.38 -9.99
C ALA A 75 -11.19 -9.27 -9.29
N ASN A 76 -11.94 -9.61 -8.25
CA ASN A 76 -12.68 -8.66 -7.43
C ASN A 76 -11.76 -7.69 -6.67
N TYR A 77 -10.55 -8.12 -6.28
CA TYR A 77 -9.60 -7.24 -5.59
C TYR A 77 -9.05 -6.19 -6.56
N TYR A 78 -8.63 -6.65 -7.74
CA TYR A 78 -8.20 -5.76 -8.82
C TYR A 78 -9.29 -4.75 -9.15
N ALA A 79 -10.52 -5.21 -9.40
CA ALA A 79 -11.63 -4.33 -9.75
C ALA A 79 -11.87 -3.24 -8.69
N VAL A 80 -11.93 -3.61 -7.40
CA VAL A 80 -12.19 -2.65 -6.31
C VAL A 80 -11.04 -1.64 -6.17
N GLU A 81 -9.79 -2.08 -6.21
CA GLU A 81 -8.66 -1.15 -6.06
C GLU A 81 -8.46 -0.27 -7.30
N GLN A 82 -8.74 -0.76 -8.50
CA GLN A 82 -8.74 0.05 -9.71
C GLN A 82 -9.81 1.14 -9.70
N MET A 83 -10.95 0.93 -9.02
CA MET A 83 -11.93 2.01 -8.83
C MET A 83 -11.32 3.19 -8.05
N ILE A 84 -10.46 2.92 -7.07
CA ILE A 84 -9.80 3.96 -6.26
C ILE A 84 -8.76 4.69 -7.11
N VAL A 85 -7.95 3.96 -7.88
CA VAL A 85 -6.95 4.53 -8.80
C VAL A 85 -7.62 5.46 -9.81
N GLN A 86 -8.69 4.99 -10.46
CA GLN A 86 -9.45 5.78 -11.43
C GLN A 86 -10.12 7.01 -10.80
N ALA A 87 -10.66 6.88 -9.59
CA ALA A 87 -11.19 8.03 -8.86
C ALA A 87 -10.09 9.05 -8.55
N GLY A 88 -8.89 8.62 -8.18
CA GLY A 88 -7.75 9.50 -7.97
C GLY A 88 -7.32 10.23 -9.25
N GLU A 89 -7.30 9.55 -10.39
CA GLU A 89 -7.03 10.17 -11.68
C GLU A 89 -8.06 11.25 -12.02
N LEU A 90 -9.35 10.95 -11.83
CA LEU A 90 -10.44 11.87 -12.13
C LEU A 90 -10.51 13.07 -11.17
N LEU A 91 -10.26 12.83 -9.87
CA LEU A 91 -10.46 13.83 -8.82
C LEU A 91 -9.19 14.65 -8.54
N LEU A 92 -8.01 14.06 -8.69
CA LEU A 92 -6.72 14.66 -8.33
C LEU A 92 -5.76 14.75 -9.53
N GLY A 93 -6.15 14.30 -10.72
CA GLY A 93 -5.33 14.35 -11.94
C GLY A 93 -4.18 13.34 -11.96
N GLN A 94 -4.13 12.38 -11.03
CA GLN A 94 -3.04 11.41 -10.91
C GLN A 94 -3.54 9.99 -10.61
N ALA A 95 -3.16 9.03 -11.45
CA ALA A 95 -3.38 7.60 -11.22
C ALA A 95 -2.26 7.05 -10.30
N LEU A 96 -2.56 6.88 -9.01
CA LEU A 96 -1.63 6.40 -7.98
C LEU A 96 -2.20 5.18 -7.24
N ASP A 97 -1.34 4.32 -6.69
CA ASP A 97 -1.77 3.21 -5.85
C ASP A 97 -2.11 3.69 -4.42
N PHE A 98 -3.37 4.09 -4.21
CA PHE A 98 -3.88 4.55 -2.91
C PHE A 98 -4.03 3.43 -1.88
N ALA A 99 -3.91 2.17 -2.28
CA ALA A 99 -3.97 0.98 -1.42
C ALA A 99 -2.62 0.24 -1.45
N TRP A 100 -1.52 1.00 -1.47
CA TRP A 100 -0.17 0.49 -1.62
C TRP A 100 0.17 -0.63 -0.63
N CYS A 101 0.95 -1.59 -1.12
CA CYS A 101 1.54 -2.65 -0.29
C CYS A 101 2.96 -2.30 0.18
N HIS A 102 3.65 -1.39 -0.52
CA HIS A 102 5.01 -0.99 -0.21
C HIS A 102 5.27 0.46 -0.61
N LEU A 103 5.46 1.31 0.41
CA LEU A 103 5.84 2.72 0.27
C LEU A 103 7.23 2.95 0.88
N VAL A 104 8.11 3.63 0.15
CA VAL A 104 9.46 4.00 0.59
C VAL A 104 9.56 5.51 0.73
N LEU A 105 10.04 5.98 1.87
CA LEU A 105 10.33 7.39 2.10
C LEU A 105 11.42 7.56 3.16
N SER A 106 12.05 8.74 3.17
CA SER A 106 12.95 9.12 4.25
C SER A 106 12.21 9.34 5.57
N ALA A 107 12.91 9.17 6.70
CA ALA A 107 12.36 9.51 8.01
C ALA A 107 11.95 11.00 8.08
N ALA A 108 12.67 11.90 7.40
CA ALA A 108 12.30 13.31 7.28
C ALA A 108 10.94 13.50 6.60
N GLN A 109 10.71 12.87 5.44
CA GLN A 109 9.42 12.91 4.76
C GLN A 109 8.30 12.31 5.63
N LEU A 110 8.60 11.23 6.35
CA LEU A 110 7.65 10.59 7.25
C LEU A 110 7.22 11.55 8.38
N ARG A 111 8.16 12.27 8.99
CA ARG A 111 7.86 13.32 10.00
C ARG A 111 6.99 14.44 9.44
N THR A 112 7.17 14.80 8.16
CA THR A 112 6.38 15.86 7.52
C THR A 112 4.94 15.43 7.23
N VAL A 113 4.72 14.15 6.89
CA VAL A 113 3.39 13.65 6.52
C VAL A 113 2.58 13.17 7.72
N LEU A 114 3.21 12.54 8.72
CA LEU A 114 2.52 11.94 9.88
C LEU A 114 1.52 12.88 10.58
N PRO A 115 1.84 14.16 10.86
CA PRO A 115 0.89 15.05 11.55
C PRO A 115 -0.37 15.38 10.75
N LYS A 116 -0.41 15.05 9.45
CA LYS A 116 -1.54 15.31 8.56
C LYS A 116 -2.50 14.12 8.49
N LEU A 117 -2.07 12.95 8.94
CA LEU A 117 -2.87 11.72 8.90
C LEU A 117 -3.89 11.73 10.04
N GLN A 118 -5.13 11.36 9.72
CA GLN A 118 -6.26 11.43 10.64
C GLN A 118 -7.04 10.12 10.71
N SER A 119 -6.95 9.27 9.69
CA SER A 119 -7.77 8.06 9.65
C SER A 119 -7.41 7.09 10.78
N PRO A 120 -8.42 6.62 11.56
CA PRO A 120 -8.22 5.58 12.57
C PRO A 120 -8.13 4.18 11.95
N ASN A 121 -8.35 4.04 10.64
CA ASN A 121 -8.52 2.76 9.95
C ASN A 121 -7.45 2.59 8.86
N ILE A 122 -7.52 1.47 8.12
CA ILE A 122 -6.51 1.12 7.11
C ILE A 122 -6.44 2.13 5.96
N ASP A 123 -7.51 2.88 5.70
CA ASP A 123 -7.54 3.97 4.70
C ASP A 123 -6.56 5.12 5.01
N ILE A 124 -5.90 5.12 6.17
CA ILE A 124 -4.71 5.94 6.44
C ILE A 124 -3.64 5.81 5.34
N VAL A 125 -3.54 4.65 4.69
CA VAL A 125 -2.58 4.46 3.57
C VAL A 125 -2.90 5.36 2.38
N ALA A 126 -4.16 5.68 2.12
CA ALA A 126 -4.54 6.62 1.06
C ALA A 126 -4.19 8.07 1.44
N GLU A 127 -4.31 8.44 2.72
CA GLU A 127 -3.93 9.78 3.21
C GLU A 127 -2.43 10.05 2.99
N PHE A 128 -1.56 9.04 3.16
CA PHE A 128 -0.16 9.14 2.78
C PHE A 128 0.01 9.54 1.31
N VAL A 129 -0.65 8.82 0.42
CA VAL A 129 -0.56 9.07 -1.03
C VAL A 129 -1.09 10.45 -1.36
N ILE A 130 -2.24 10.84 -0.82
CA ILE A 130 -2.82 12.17 -1.02
C ILE A 130 -1.81 13.25 -0.61
N HIS A 131 -1.21 13.19 0.57
CA HIS A 131 -0.28 14.22 1.03
C HIS A 131 1.08 14.22 0.33
N LEU A 132 1.47 13.11 -0.30
CA LEU A 132 2.73 12.95 -1.03
C LEU A 132 2.57 13.04 -2.56
N ARG A 133 1.34 13.15 -3.08
CA ARG A 133 0.96 12.96 -4.50
C ARG A 133 1.81 13.74 -5.53
N HIS A 134 2.22 14.96 -5.16
CA HIS A 134 3.02 15.83 -6.04
C HIS A 134 4.52 15.48 -6.08
N GLN A 135 4.96 14.54 -5.24
CA GLN A 135 6.36 14.12 -5.11
C GLN A 135 6.54 12.63 -5.35
N ILE A 136 5.44 11.85 -5.29
CA ILE A 136 5.51 10.40 -5.31
C ILE A 136 5.89 9.87 -6.68
N GLN A 137 6.83 8.94 -6.69
CA GLN A 137 7.22 8.16 -7.84
C GLN A 137 6.60 6.77 -7.74
N THR A 138 6.44 6.09 -8.87
CA THR A 138 5.91 4.73 -8.92
C THR A 138 6.80 3.84 -9.78
N ILE A 139 6.99 2.60 -9.35
CA ILE A 139 7.63 1.57 -10.16
C ILE A 139 6.84 0.28 -10.03
N ASP A 140 6.49 -0.29 -11.17
CA ASP A 140 5.77 -1.55 -11.26
C ASP A 140 6.69 -2.74 -10.98
N VAL A 141 6.21 -3.66 -10.14
CA VAL A 141 6.96 -4.85 -9.75
C VAL A 141 6.09 -6.11 -9.77
N ASP A 142 6.71 -7.23 -10.11
CA ASP A 142 6.06 -8.54 -10.16
C ASP A 142 6.06 -9.24 -8.80
N TRP A 143 7.01 -8.90 -7.92
CA TRP A 143 7.16 -9.53 -6.60
C TRP A 143 6.05 -9.15 -5.60
N LEU A 144 5.17 -8.23 -5.98
CA LEU A 144 3.90 -7.97 -5.30
C LEU A 144 2.76 -8.88 -5.79
N ALA A 145 3.06 -9.98 -6.49
CA ALA A 145 2.09 -10.99 -6.91
C ALA A 145 1.24 -11.52 -5.74
N TRP A 146 0.13 -12.14 -6.08
CA TRP A 146 -0.78 -12.77 -5.12
C TRP A 146 -0.09 -13.92 -4.41
N GLU A 147 -0.32 -13.99 -3.11
CA GLU A 147 0.11 -15.09 -2.27
C GLU A 147 -1.08 -15.69 -1.51
N ASP A 148 -0.94 -16.93 -1.07
CA ASP A 148 -1.65 -17.37 0.12
C ASP A 148 -0.98 -16.69 1.32
N PRO A 149 -1.71 -15.96 2.18
CA PRO A 149 -1.14 -15.51 3.44
C PRO A 149 -0.61 -16.75 4.17
N PHE A 150 0.71 -16.85 4.31
CA PHE A 150 1.49 -17.98 4.86
C PHE A 150 0.84 -18.70 6.07
N VAL A 151 0.00 -17.96 6.81
CA VAL A 151 -0.83 -18.43 7.93
C VAL A 151 -1.84 -19.53 7.56
N TYR A 152 -2.38 -19.56 6.34
CA TYR A 152 -3.48 -20.46 6.00
C TYR A 152 -3.02 -21.83 5.47
N GLN A 153 -1.77 -21.96 5.00
CA GLN A 153 -1.19 -23.21 4.48
C GLN A 153 -2.06 -23.84 3.38
N ARG A 154 -2.56 -23.03 2.45
CA ARG A 154 -3.44 -23.43 1.36
C ARG A 154 -2.76 -23.31 0.01
N ASP A 155 -3.31 -24.02 -0.98
CA ASP A 155 -2.93 -23.82 -2.36
C ASP A 155 -3.32 -22.39 -2.81
N PRO A 156 -2.34 -21.57 -3.27
CA PRO A 156 -2.61 -20.18 -3.64
C PRO A 156 -3.60 -20.03 -4.79
N GLN A 157 -3.60 -20.96 -5.75
CA GLN A 157 -4.48 -20.91 -6.92
C GLN A 157 -5.92 -21.24 -6.53
N GLN A 158 -6.12 -22.27 -5.71
CA GLN A 158 -7.43 -22.61 -5.16
C GLN A 158 -7.99 -21.45 -4.34
N LEU A 159 -7.18 -20.87 -3.44
CA LEU A 159 -7.62 -19.75 -2.61
C LEU A 159 -7.95 -18.51 -3.45
N GLN A 160 -7.16 -18.23 -4.49
CA GLN A 160 -7.43 -17.14 -5.42
C GLN A 160 -8.81 -17.31 -6.07
N GLN A 161 -9.11 -18.50 -6.60
CA GLN A 161 -10.39 -18.80 -7.24
C GLN A 161 -11.58 -18.65 -6.27
N GLU A 162 -11.45 -19.20 -5.06
CA GLU A 162 -12.48 -19.09 -4.03
C GLU A 162 -12.77 -17.63 -3.66
N ARG A 163 -11.73 -16.81 -3.55
CA ARG A 163 -11.86 -15.39 -3.20
C ARG A 163 -12.38 -14.54 -4.36
N ALA A 164 -12.05 -14.90 -5.60
CA ALA A 164 -12.45 -14.15 -6.79
C ALA A 164 -13.98 -14.06 -6.95
N SER A 165 -14.71 -15.09 -6.52
CA SER A 165 -16.19 -15.13 -6.55
C SER A 165 -16.86 -14.82 -5.21
N SER A 166 -16.09 -14.50 -4.15
CA SER A 166 -16.64 -14.35 -2.80
C SER A 166 -17.18 -12.93 -2.55
N LEU A 167 -18.48 -12.83 -2.29
CA LEU A 167 -19.11 -11.57 -1.90
C LEU A 167 -18.54 -11.03 -0.57
N ALA A 168 -18.25 -11.91 0.39
CA ALA A 168 -17.67 -11.51 1.67
C ALA A 168 -16.28 -10.87 1.49
N GLU A 169 -15.48 -11.42 0.57
CA GLU A 169 -14.17 -10.86 0.23
C GLU A 169 -14.28 -9.55 -0.54
N THR A 170 -15.23 -9.43 -1.46
CA THR A 170 -15.54 -8.14 -2.12
C THR A 170 -15.96 -7.07 -1.09
N GLN A 171 -16.84 -7.42 -0.15
CA GLN A 171 -17.27 -6.52 0.92
C GLN A 171 -16.08 -6.09 1.80
N LYS A 172 -15.19 -7.01 2.13
CA LYS A 172 -13.96 -6.71 2.89
C LYS A 172 -13.09 -5.66 2.17
N ARG A 173 -13.00 -5.72 0.84
CA ARG A 173 -12.26 -4.72 0.04
C ARG A 173 -12.95 -3.37 0.05
N PHE A 174 -14.28 -3.35 -0.10
CA PHE A 174 -15.05 -2.11 -0.02
C PHE A 174 -14.99 -1.44 1.37
N ASN A 175 -14.80 -2.20 2.45
CA ASN A 175 -14.67 -1.65 3.79
C ASN A 175 -13.50 -0.66 3.93
N TYR A 176 -12.45 -0.78 3.11
CA TYR A 176 -11.40 0.24 3.04
C TYR A 176 -11.49 1.12 1.79
N ALA A 177 -11.95 0.58 0.65
CA ALA A 177 -12.03 1.35 -0.58
C ALA A 177 -13.01 2.53 -0.47
N VAL A 178 -14.16 2.34 0.18
CA VAL A 178 -15.15 3.41 0.34
C VAL A 178 -14.60 4.58 1.16
N PRO A 179 -14.02 4.37 2.36
CA PRO A 179 -13.31 5.44 3.07
C PRO A 179 -12.20 6.11 2.25
N MET A 180 -11.40 5.35 1.50
CA MET A 180 -10.38 5.94 0.62
C MET A 180 -10.98 6.88 -0.44
N LEU A 181 -12.07 6.47 -1.09
CA LEU A 181 -12.80 7.33 -2.05
C LEU A 181 -13.32 8.62 -1.39
N GLN A 182 -13.74 8.55 -0.12
CA GLN A 182 -14.17 9.73 0.64
C GLN A 182 -12.99 10.69 0.88
N HIS A 183 -11.80 10.17 1.19
CA HIS A 183 -10.58 10.99 1.31
C HIS A 183 -10.20 11.67 0.00
N LEU A 184 -10.27 10.95 -1.12
CA LEU A 184 -10.01 11.54 -2.45
C LEU A 184 -10.98 12.68 -2.75
N LEU A 185 -12.27 12.49 -2.49
CA LEU A 185 -13.28 13.53 -2.69
C LEU A 185 -13.11 14.73 -1.75
N ALA A 186 -12.64 14.51 -0.52
CA ALA A 186 -12.34 15.60 0.40
C ALA A 186 -11.11 16.39 -0.09
N ALA A 187 -10.06 15.69 -0.53
CA ALA A 187 -8.83 16.30 -1.03
C ALA A 187 -9.06 17.13 -2.30
N SER A 188 -9.94 16.70 -3.20
CA SER A 188 -10.25 17.40 -4.45
C SER A 188 -11.02 18.71 -4.27
N ARG A 189 -11.47 19.03 -3.04
CA ARG A 189 -12.19 20.27 -2.71
C ARG A 189 -11.29 21.34 -2.09
N ILE A 190 -10.04 20.99 -1.80
CA ILE A 190 -9.07 21.84 -1.11
C ILE A 190 -8.08 22.47 -2.11
N GLU A 191 -8.06 22.00 -3.37
CA GLU A 191 -7.37 22.63 -4.50
C GLU A 191 -8.27 23.66 -5.21
#